data_AF-A0A8H6BVN0-F1
#
_entry.id   AF-A0A8H6BVN0-F1
#
_cell.length_a   1.000
_cell.length_b   1.000
_cell.length_c   1.000
_cell.angle_alpha   90.00
_cell.angle_beta   90.00
_cell.angle_gamma   90.00
#
_symmetry.space_group_name_H-M   'P 1'
#
loop_
_entity.id
_entity.type
_entity.pdbx_description
1 polymer ?
#
loop_
_entity_poly.entity_id
_entity_poly.type
_entity_poly.pdbx_seq_one_letter_code
_entity_poly.pdbx_strand_id
1 'polypeptide(L)'
;MTDDYSATKGLFHLVLNINNGAAEGTGIMPLVTFAQNLIGTQLPNEIVTYSVGTLNNLFGGYPTHKDFAPSIVFTVLFGVFTIIHTIILCINTSRGHYFYLSYVWICYSIMKFLGFLLRALWSTDILKIKFGLASEVFLIVSTFIIVSANLILAQRLFTWRHPVGGSRKLFWGFMFATYGMVLVVIAITILASFVPYLYYLSEKSYLSWVKTVQFTSVLILAYCLTSVALIGLSFWLPTKKDESRYTYQPWWIESFAPFYFVKKGAAQEAETTFMKRNSIIDMLLV
;
A
#
# COMPACT_ATOMS: atom_id res chain seq x y z
N MET A 1 2.05 -35.65 18.33
CA MET A 1 3.11 -35.96 19.31
C MET A 1 4.15 -36.82 18.62
N THR A 2 5.12 -36.20 17.97
CA THR A 2 6.31 -36.86 17.40
C THR A 2 7.42 -35.82 17.41
N ASP A 3 8.42 -36.07 18.25
CA ASP A 3 9.73 -35.40 18.42
C ASP A 3 9.77 -33.94 18.88
N ASP A 4 9.33 -33.70 20.12
CA ASP A 4 9.32 -32.38 20.75
C ASP A 4 10.69 -31.87 21.27
N TYR A 5 11.77 -32.64 21.07
CA TYR A 5 13.11 -32.35 21.55
C TYR A 5 14.18 -32.63 20.48
N SER A 6 14.21 -31.83 19.42
CA SER A 6 15.36 -31.81 18.51
C SER A 6 16.54 -31.06 19.14
N ALA A 7 17.77 -31.44 18.81
CA ALA A 7 18.96 -30.73 19.25
C ALA A 7 18.92 -29.24 18.86
N THR A 8 18.36 -28.94 17.69
CA THR A 8 18.10 -27.57 17.21
C THR A 8 17.18 -26.82 18.17
N LYS A 9 16.02 -27.38 18.54
CA LYS A 9 15.09 -26.75 19.48
C LYS A 9 15.74 -26.51 20.85
N GLY A 10 16.50 -27.48 21.36
CA GLY A 10 17.26 -27.32 22.61
C GLY A 10 18.28 -26.17 22.56
N LEU A 11 18.99 -26.02 21.43
CA LEU A 11 19.93 -24.93 21.21
C LEU A 11 19.21 -23.56 21.20
N PHE A 12 18.09 -23.44 20.49
CA PHE A 12 17.31 -22.20 20.48
C PHE A 12 16.78 -21.87 21.88
N HIS A 13 16.24 -22.85 22.61
CA HIS A 13 15.81 -22.64 23.99
C HIS A 13 16.96 -22.14 24.87
N LEU A 14 18.17 -22.69 24.73
CA LEU A 14 19.33 -22.21 25.50
C LEU A 14 19.63 -20.74 25.18
N VAL A 15 19.72 -20.38 23.88
CA VAL A 15 20.00 -19.01 23.46
C VAL A 15 18.91 -18.04 23.91
N LEU A 16 17.65 -18.41 23.78
CA LEU A 16 16.51 -17.59 24.21
C LEU A 16 16.47 -17.40 25.73
N ASN A 17 16.80 -18.44 26.50
CA ASN A 17 16.89 -18.35 27.96
C ASN A 17 18.05 -17.45 28.42
N ILE A 18 19.20 -17.49 27.74
CA ILE A 18 20.31 -16.55 27.99
C ILE A 18 19.88 -15.10 27.71
N ASN A 19 18.95 -14.89 26.78
CA ASN A 19 18.37 -13.59 26.46
C ASN A 19 17.05 -13.33 27.21
N ASN A 20 17.04 -13.56 28.53
CA ASN A 20 15.91 -13.29 29.43
C ASN A 20 14.61 -14.06 29.09
N GLY A 21 14.72 -15.29 28.59
CA GLY A 21 13.54 -16.11 28.25
C GLY A 21 12.71 -15.52 27.11
N ALA A 22 13.39 -15.07 26.06
CA ALA A 22 12.76 -14.52 24.87
C ALA A 22 11.83 -15.55 24.19
N ALA A 23 10.75 -15.05 23.58
CA ALA A 23 9.82 -15.86 22.81
C ALA A 23 10.48 -16.38 21.53
N GLU A 24 10.11 -17.59 21.13
CA GLU A 24 10.52 -18.16 19.84
C GLU A 24 10.05 -17.27 18.68
N GLY A 25 10.83 -17.23 17.60
CA GLY A 25 10.55 -16.38 16.44
C GLY A 25 10.77 -14.87 16.66
N THR A 26 11.40 -14.48 17.77
CA THR A 26 11.79 -13.07 18.03
C THR A 26 13.30 -12.85 18.02
N GLY A 27 13.74 -11.62 17.79
CA GLY A 27 15.15 -11.23 17.84
C GLY A 27 16.00 -11.88 16.75
N ILE A 28 15.46 -12.07 15.55
CA ILE A 28 16.18 -12.74 14.46
C ILE A 28 17.47 -12.02 14.07
N MET A 29 17.48 -10.69 14.03
CA MET A 29 18.69 -9.95 13.68
C MET A 29 19.83 -10.17 14.68
N PRO A 30 19.63 -10.01 16.00
CA PRO A 30 20.66 -10.37 16.98
C PRO A 30 20.96 -11.88 17.00
N LEU A 31 19.97 -12.74 16.75
CA LEU A 31 20.16 -14.19 16.71
C LEU A 31 21.05 -14.64 15.55
N VAL A 32 20.83 -14.12 14.34
CA VAL A 32 21.69 -14.39 13.18
C VAL A 32 23.11 -13.88 13.43
N THR A 33 23.24 -12.68 14.01
CA THR A 33 24.55 -12.12 14.36
C THR A 33 25.28 -13.00 15.39
N PHE A 34 24.58 -13.44 16.43
CA PHE A 34 25.10 -14.34 17.45
C PHE A 34 25.54 -15.68 16.84
N ALA A 35 24.70 -16.29 16.01
CA ALA A 35 25.03 -17.54 15.34
C ALA A 35 26.25 -17.38 14.41
N GLN A 36 26.30 -16.31 13.61
CA GLN A 36 27.42 -16.05 12.71
C GLN A 36 28.74 -15.85 13.44
N ASN A 37 28.71 -15.23 14.63
CA ASN A 37 29.89 -15.08 15.48
C ASN A 37 30.37 -16.42 16.09
N LEU A 38 29.49 -17.40 16.24
CA LEU A 38 29.82 -18.72 16.81
C LEU A 38 30.31 -19.72 15.77
N ILE A 39 29.59 -19.84 14.65
CA ILE A 39 29.80 -20.93 13.67
C ILE A 39 30.25 -20.43 12.30
N GLY A 40 30.38 -19.11 12.11
CA GLY A 40 30.76 -18.48 10.84
C GLY A 40 29.56 -18.01 10.01
N THR A 41 29.85 -17.37 8.87
CA THR A 41 28.83 -16.68 8.06
C THR A 41 27.80 -17.60 7.39
N GLN A 42 28.16 -18.87 7.16
CA GLN A 42 27.27 -19.88 6.59
C GLN A 42 26.61 -20.68 7.72
N LEU A 43 25.34 -20.43 7.96
CA LEU A 43 24.57 -21.15 8.97
C LEU A 43 24.03 -22.47 8.41
N PRO A 44 24.03 -23.58 9.19
CA PRO A 44 23.41 -24.84 8.80
C PRO A 44 21.94 -24.69 8.42
N ASN A 45 21.52 -25.38 7.36
CA ASN A 45 20.16 -25.29 6.80
C ASN A 45 19.08 -25.68 7.82
N GLU A 46 19.39 -26.58 8.75
CA GLU A 46 18.48 -27.05 9.80
C GLU A 46 18.13 -25.93 10.78
N ILE A 47 19.13 -25.10 11.16
CA ILE A 47 18.95 -23.93 12.03
C ILE A 47 18.12 -22.86 11.33
N VAL A 48 18.43 -22.62 10.05
CA VAL A 48 17.71 -21.64 9.22
C VAL A 48 16.25 -22.06 9.04
N THR A 49 15.99 -23.32 8.69
CA THR A 49 14.64 -23.84 8.46
C THR A 49 13.82 -23.83 9.74
N TYR A 50 14.41 -24.20 10.88
CA TYR A 50 13.75 -24.09 12.19
C TYR A 50 13.39 -22.64 12.53
N SER A 51 14.32 -21.70 12.30
CA SER A 51 14.07 -20.27 12.53
C SER A 51 12.93 -19.75 11.64
N VAL A 52 12.97 -20.05 10.34
CA VAL A 52 11.93 -19.65 9.40
C VAL A 52 10.56 -20.24 9.78
N GLY A 53 10.53 -21.47 10.28
CA GLY A 53 9.29 -22.12 10.73
C GLY A 53 8.70 -21.55 12.03
N THR A 54 9.52 -20.91 12.87
CA THR A 54 9.06 -20.30 14.14
C THR A 54 8.73 -18.81 14.01
N LEU A 55 9.13 -18.19 12.89
CA LEU A 55 8.89 -16.78 12.65
C LEU A 55 7.43 -16.45 12.34
N ASN A 56 7.10 -15.16 12.45
CA ASN A 56 5.78 -14.68 12.06
C ASN A 56 5.58 -14.83 10.54
N ASN A 57 4.44 -15.41 10.15
CA ASN A 57 4.13 -15.57 8.74
C ASN A 57 4.06 -14.22 8.01
N LEU A 58 4.76 -14.15 6.89
CA LEU A 58 4.69 -13.05 5.94
C LEU A 58 3.64 -13.33 4.87
N PHE A 59 3.06 -12.27 4.31
CA PHE A 59 2.16 -12.42 3.18
C PHE A 59 2.94 -12.91 1.95
N GLY A 60 2.61 -14.11 1.47
CA GLY A 60 3.40 -14.80 0.44
C GLY A 60 4.64 -15.55 0.96
N GLY A 61 4.79 -15.66 2.29
CA GLY A 61 5.84 -16.44 2.94
C GLY A 61 7.26 -15.88 2.77
N TYR A 62 8.23 -16.58 3.37
CA TYR A 62 9.65 -16.30 3.19
C TYR A 62 10.13 -16.78 1.82
N PRO A 63 10.92 -15.98 1.09
CA PRO A 63 11.33 -16.34 -0.25
C PRO A 63 12.33 -17.51 -0.22
N THR A 64 12.14 -18.40 -1.17
CA THR A 64 13.06 -19.48 -1.53
C THR A 64 13.73 -19.15 -2.87
N HIS A 65 14.74 -19.91 -3.28
CA HIS A 65 15.36 -19.72 -4.59
C HIS A 65 14.36 -19.80 -5.77
N LYS A 66 13.21 -20.48 -5.59
CA LYS A 66 12.15 -20.55 -6.61
C LYS A 66 11.45 -19.21 -6.85
N ASP A 67 11.50 -18.31 -5.86
CA ASP A 67 10.87 -16.98 -5.92
C ASP A 67 11.72 -15.97 -6.68
N PHE A 68 12.97 -16.29 -7.03
CA PHE A 68 13.87 -15.38 -7.73
C PHE A 68 13.32 -14.98 -9.10
N ALA A 69 13.02 -15.96 -9.96
CA ALA A 69 12.55 -15.70 -11.32
C ALA A 69 11.20 -14.94 -11.34
N PRO A 70 10.16 -15.34 -10.58
CA PRO A 70 8.91 -14.56 -10.49
C PRO A 70 9.14 -13.12 -10.00
N SER A 71 9.99 -12.94 -8.97
CA SER A 71 10.27 -11.60 -8.43
C SER A 71 10.94 -10.69 -9.45
N ILE A 72 11.86 -11.22 -10.27
CA ILE A 72 12.47 -10.46 -11.38
C ILE A 72 11.42 -10.10 -12.45
N VAL A 73 10.54 -11.03 -12.82
CA VAL A 73 9.46 -10.73 -13.79
C VAL A 73 8.58 -9.59 -13.30
N PHE A 74 8.12 -9.62 -12.04
CA PHE A 74 7.34 -8.53 -11.47
C PHE A 74 8.12 -7.22 -11.38
N THR A 75 9.42 -7.28 -11.06
CA THR A 75 10.30 -6.11 -11.06
C THR A 75 10.30 -5.45 -12.44
N VAL A 76 10.55 -6.21 -13.51
CA VAL A 76 10.56 -5.68 -14.89
C VAL A 76 9.19 -5.11 -15.26
N LEU A 77 8.12 -5.83 -14.95
CA LEU A 77 6.74 -5.42 -15.25
C LEU A 77 6.37 -4.08 -14.58
N PHE A 78 6.66 -3.92 -13.29
CA PHE A 78 6.40 -2.66 -12.58
C PHE A 78 7.36 -1.54 -13.02
N GLY A 79 8.57 -1.87 -13.47
CA GLY A 79 9.47 -0.93 -14.15
C GLY A 79 8.84 -0.38 -15.44
N VAL A 80 8.30 -1.25 -16.29
CA VAL A 80 7.59 -0.86 -17.52
C VAL A 80 6.37 0.01 -17.21
N PHE A 81 5.55 -0.36 -16.20
CA PHE A 81 4.41 0.46 -15.78
C PHE A 81 4.83 1.84 -15.28
N THR A 82 5.94 1.94 -14.56
CA THR A 82 6.50 3.23 -14.13
C THR A 82 6.81 4.11 -15.33
N ILE A 83 7.46 3.56 -16.35
CA ILE A 83 7.79 4.29 -17.59
C ILE A 83 6.51 4.73 -18.30
N ILE A 84 5.54 3.82 -18.49
CA ILE A 84 4.28 4.12 -19.18
C ILE A 84 3.52 5.24 -18.48
N HIS A 85 3.30 5.13 -17.16
CA HIS A 85 2.57 6.16 -16.40
C HIS A 85 3.31 7.51 -16.40
N THR A 86 4.64 7.50 -16.37
CA THR A 86 5.44 8.72 -16.48
C THR A 86 5.29 9.38 -17.85
N ILE A 87 5.35 8.61 -18.94
CA ILE A 87 5.13 9.11 -20.31
C ILE A 87 3.74 9.73 -20.42
N ILE A 88 2.70 9.05 -19.93
CA ILE A 88 1.31 9.55 -19.95
C ILE A 88 1.22 10.88 -19.19
N LEU A 89 1.83 10.97 -18.00
CA LEU A 89 1.86 12.21 -17.21
C LEU A 89 2.56 13.34 -17.97
N CYS A 90 3.70 13.08 -18.59
CA CYS A 90 4.43 14.08 -19.38
C CYS A 90 3.60 14.58 -20.57
N ILE A 91 2.98 13.67 -21.33
CA ILE A 91 2.14 14.03 -22.48
C ILE A 91 0.95 14.87 -22.00
N ASN A 92 0.23 14.44 -20.97
CA ASN A 92 -0.94 15.16 -20.46
C ASN A 92 -0.58 16.55 -19.93
N THR A 93 0.52 16.66 -19.17
CA THR A 93 0.99 17.93 -18.62
C THR A 93 1.43 18.89 -19.73
N SER A 94 2.15 18.40 -20.76
CA SER A 94 2.56 19.21 -21.92
C SER A 94 1.37 19.77 -22.73
N ARG A 95 0.20 19.14 -22.59
CA ARG A 95 -1.06 19.53 -23.25
C ARG A 95 -1.97 20.39 -22.37
N GLY A 96 -1.56 20.68 -21.14
CA GLY A 96 -2.32 21.48 -20.18
C GLY A 96 -3.35 20.71 -19.35
N HIS A 97 -3.26 19.37 -19.32
CA HIS A 97 -4.16 18.51 -18.53
C HIS A 97 -3.45 17.97 -17.29
N TYR A 98 -3.83 18.49 -16.13
CA TYR A 98 -3.27 18.10 -14.84
C TYR A 98 -4.14 17.04 -14.16
N PHE A 99 -3.65 15.80 -14.11
CA PHE A 99 -4.29 14.70 -13.38
C PHE A 99 -3.37 14.23 -12.26
N TYR A 100 -3.49 14.86 -11.07
CA TYR A 100 -2.58 14.59 -9.94
C TYR A 100 -2.59 13.14 -9.46
N LEU A 101 -3.67 12.39 -9.71
CA LEU A 101 -3.71 10.97 -9.37
C LEU A 101 -2.71 10.13 -10.19
N SER A 102 -2.20 10.63 -11.33
CA SER A 102 -1.09 9.98 -12.06
C SER A 102 0.15 9.79 -11.20
N TYR A 103 0.47 10.71 -10.30
CA TYR A 103 1.61 10.56 -9.39
C TYR A 103 1.43 9.36 -8.45
N VAL A 104 0.19 9.04 -8.07
CA VAL A 104 -0.11 7.90 -7.20
C VAL A 104 0.19 6.58 -7.91
N TRP A 105 -0.17 6.47 -9.20
CA TRP A 105 0.13 5.29 -10.02
C TRP A 105 1.63 5.08 -10.22
N ILE A 106 2.38 6.17 -10.48
CA ILE A 106 3.84 6.14 -10.60
C ILE A 106 4.49 5.74 -9.27
N CYS A 107 4.05 6.35 -8.16
CA CYS A 107 4.58 6.01 -6.83
C CYS A 107 4.32 4.53 -6.50
N TYR A 108 3.09 4.06 -6.74
CA TYR A 108 2.71 2.66 -6.57
C TYR A 108 3.62 1.72 -7.37
N SER A 109 3.85 1.99 -8.66
CA SER A 109 4.67 1.14 -9.52
C SER A 109 6.14 1.15 -9.12
N ILE A 110 6.69 2.31 -8.70
CA ILE A 110 8.07 2.41 -8.17
C ILE A 110 8.21 1.58 -6.90
N MET A 111 7.25 1.67 -5.98
CA MET A 111 7.31 0.90 -4.74
C MET A 111 7.20 -0.60 -5.02
N LYS A 112 6.35 -1.05 -5.93
CA LYS A 112 6.30 -2.46 -6.33
C LYS A 112 7.60 -2.91 -7.02
N PHE A 113 8.18 -2.09 -7.89
CA PHE A 113 9.48 -2.34 -8.49
C PHE A 113 10.55 -2.58 -7.42
N LEU A 114 10.69 -1.66 -6.45
CA LEU A 114 11.67 -1.77 -5.37
C LEU A 114 11.38 -2.98 -4.47
N GLY A 115 10.12 -3.20 -4.12
CA GLY A 115 9.70 -4.34 -3.29
C GLY A 115 10.08 -5.67 -3.90
N PHE A 116 9.72 -5.91 -5.16
CA PHE A 116 10.05 -7.16 -5.84
C PHE A 116 11.55 -7.31 -6.15
N LEU A 117 12.27 -6.22 -6.42
CA LEU A 117 13.72 -6.24 -6.61
C LEU A 117 14.43 -6.70 -5.33
N LEU A 118 14.05 -6.11 -4.19
CA LEU A 118 14.61 -6.48 -2.89
C LEU A 118 14.21 -7.90 -2.49
N ARG A 119 12.98 -8.35 -2.83
CA ARG A 119 12.54 -9.73 -2.63
C ARG A 119 13.35 -10.73 -3.47
N ALA A 120 13.68 -10.38 -4.71
CA ALA A 120 14.56 -11.20 -5.55
C ALA A 120 15.96 -11.32 -4.91
N LEU A 121 16.52 -10.22 -4.40
CA LEU A 121 17.79 -10.28 -3.67
C LEU A 121 17.69 -11.15 -2.41
N TRP A 122 16.58 -11.07 -1.68
CA TRP A 122 16.34 -11.88 -0.50
C TRP A 122 16.16 -13.37 -0.81
N SER A 123 15.60 -13.72 -1.98
CA SER A 123 15.49 -15.12 -2.42
C SER A 123 16.82 -15.82 -2.71
N THR A 124 17.90 -15.05 -2.92
CA THR A 124 19.26 -15.62 -3.11
C THR A 124 19.87 -16.10 -1.81
N ASP A 125 19.48 -15.48 -0.69
CA ASP A 125 20.00 -15.78 0.64
C ASP A 125 19.03 -15.21 1.68
N ILE A 126 18.36 -16.10 2.41
CA ILE A 126 17.36 -15.74 3.41
C ILE A 126 17.96 -14.98 4.61
N LEU A 127 19.27 -15.08 4.84
CA LEU A 127 19.98 -14.37 5.90
C LEU A 127 20.14 -12.87 5.61
N LYS A 128 19.85 -12.42 4.38
CA LYS A 128 19.81 -11.01 3.98
C LYS A 128 18.57 -10.28 4.53
N ILE A 129 18.35 -10.37 5.84
CA ILE A 129 17.17 -9.90 6.57
C ILE A 129 16.87 -8.42 6.28
N LYS A 130 17.90 -7.57 6.15
CA LYS A 130 17.72 -6.13 5.84
C LYS A 130 17.02 -5.91 4.50
N PHE A 131 17.37 -6.70 3.47
CA PHE A 131 16.71 -6.66 2.17
C PHE A 131 15.28 -7.18 2.26
N GLY A 132 15.05 -8.25 3.04
CA GLY A 132 13.72 -8.79 3.28
C GLY A 132 12.78 -7.82 3.97
N LEU A 133 13.21 -7.21 5.07
CA LEU A 133 12.45 -6.19 5.77
C LEU A 133 12.13 -5.00 4.86
N ALA A 134 13.13 -4.46 4.15
CA ALA A 134 12.89 -3.35 3.22
C ALA A 134 11.90 -3.73 2.11
N SER A 135 12.01 -4.94 1.55
CA SER A 135 11.04 -5.49 0.58
C SER A 135 9.62 -5.48 1.14
N GLU A 136 9.42 -5.99 2.36
CA GLU A 136 8.10 -6.05 2.99
C GLU A 136 7.48 -4.66 3.16
N VAL A 137 8.26 -3.64 3.58
CA VAL A 137 7.75 -2.26 3.67
C VAL A 137 7.24 -1.77 2.32
N PHE A 138 8.02 -1.93 1.25
CA PHE A 138 7.62 -1.48 -0.08
C PHE A 138 6.37 -2.22 -0.59
N LEU A 139 6.28 -3.53 -0.37
CA LEU A 139 5.16 -4.35 -0.81
C LEU A 139 3.87 -4.06 -0.01
N ILE A 140 3.98 -3.86 1.29
CA ILE A 140 2.87 -3.54 2.19
C ILE A 140 2.38 -2.11 1.92
N VAL A 141 3.26 -1.11 1.94
CA VAL A 141 2.88 0.31 1.78
C VAL A 141 2.27 0.57 0.41
N SER A 142 2.82 0.00 -0.66
CA SER A 142 2.23 0.14 -2.00
C SER A 142 0.78 -0.37 -2.06
N THR A 143 0.45 -1.44 -1.33
CA THR A 143 -0.90 -1.97 -1.26
C THR A 143 -1.88 -0.98 -0.61
N PHE A 144 -1.42 -0.17 0.35
CA PHE A 144 -2.27 0.87 0.94
C PHE A 144 -2.42 2.11 0.07
N ILE A 145 -1.39 2.46 -0.69
CA ILE A 145 -1.44 3.56 -1.65
C ILE A 145 -2.56 3.31 -2.66
N ILE A 146 -2.64 2.08 -3.21
CA ILE A 146 -3.68 1.75 -4.19
C ILE A 146 -5.09 1.74 -3.60
N VAL A 147 -5.27 1.20 -2.39
CA VAL A 147 -6.57 1.23 -1.70
C VAL A 147 -7.01 2.69 -1.44
N SER A 148 -6.07 3.55 -1.05
CA SER A 148 -6.35 4.97 -0.83
C SER A 148 -6.65 5.71 -2.14
N ALA A 149 -5.98 5.37 -3.23
CA ALA A 149 -6.30 5.88 -4.56
C ALA A 149 -7.74 5.53 -4.97
N ASN A 150 -8.17 4.29 -4.72
CA ASN A 150 -9.54 3.84 -4.97
C ASN A 150 -10.55 4.63 -4.13
N LEU A 151 -10.25 4.90 -2.86
CA LEU A 151 -11.13 5.71 -2.02
C LEU A 151 -11.25 7.15 -2.51
N ILE A 152 -10.14 7.77 -2.95
CA ILE A 152 -10.14 9.11 -3.55
C ILE A 152 -11.01 9.12 -4.80
N LEU A 153 -10.90 8.12 -5.66
CA LEU A 153 -11.74 7.98 -6.86
C LEU A 153 -13.22 7.80 -6.48
N ALA A 154 -13.53 6.96 -5.50
CA ALA A 154 -14.88 6.77 -4.98
C ALA A 154 -15.46 8.07 -4.40
N GLN A 155 -14.67 8.82 -3.64
CA GLN A 155 -15.05 10.14 -3.11
C GLN A 155 -15.35 11.12 -4.25
N ARG A 156 -14.53 11.15 -5.31
CA ARG A 156 -14.77 12.01 -6.48
C ARG A 156 -16.05 11.63 -7.22
N LEU A 157 -16.30 10.33 -7.42
CA LEU A 157 -17.53 9.83 -8.02
C LEU A 157 -18.76 10.22 -7.20
N PHE A 158 -18.70 9.99 -5.88
CA PHE A 158 -19.78 10.35 -4.96
C PHE A 158 -20.05 11.85 -4.96
N THR A 159 -19.01 12.68 -4.90
CA THR A 159 -19.14 14.14 -4.89
C THR A 159 -19.70 14.68 -6.21
N TRP A 160 -19.35 14.05 -7.34
CA TRP A 160 -19.90 14.39 -8.64
C TRP A 160 -21.40 14.06 -8.74
N ARG A 161 -21.82 12.90 -8.22
CA ARG A 161 -23.21 12.43 -8.29
C ARG A 161 -24.12 13.06 -7.21
N HIS A 162 -23.54 13.43 -6.07
CA HIS A 162 -24.22 14.07 -4.94
C HIS A 162 -23.51 15.37 -4.51
N PRO A 163 -23.54 16.44 -5.32
CA PRO A 163 -22.86 17.69 -5.02
C PRO A 163 -23.29 18.30 -3.67
N VAL A 164 -24.56 18.20 -3.27
CA VAL A 164 -25.02 18.74 -1.97
C VAL A 164 -24.57 17.89 -0.79
N GLY A 165 -24.37 16.58 -0.97
CA GLY A 165 -23.86 15.67 0.06
C GLY A 165 -22.33 15.74 0.18
N GLY A 166 -21.62 15.63 -0.94
CA GLY A 166 -20.17 15.61 -1.01
C GLY A 166 -19.49 16.96 -0.73
N SER A 167 -20.20 18.08 -0.84
CA SER A 167 -19.68 19.41 -0.47
C SER A 167 -19.79 19.75 1.02
N ARG A 168 -20.45 18.91 1.83
CA ARG A 168 -20.64 19.18 3.26
C ARG A 168 -19.31 19.09 4.01
N LYS A 169 -19.06 20.05 4.90
CA LYS A 169 -17.88 20.06 5.78
C LYS A 169 -17.74 18.79 6.61
N LEU A 170 -18.87 18.21 7.06
CA LEU A 170 -18.87 16.94 7.80
C LEU A 170 -18.34 15.77 6.95
N PHE A 171 -18.72 15.70 5.67
CA PHE A 171 -18.23 14.66 4.76
C PHE A 171 -16.72 14.78 4.54
N TRP A 172 -16.24 15.99 4.25
CA TRP A 172 -14.80 16.25 4.11
C TRP A 172 -14.01 15.97 5.38
N GLY A 173 -14.54 16.35 6.55
CA GLY A 173 -13.94 16.05 7.85
C GLY A 173 -13.82 14.54 8.08
N PHE A 174 -14.87 13.78 7.78
CA PHE A 174 -14.84 12.31 7.85
C PHE A 174 -13.81 11.72 6.89
N MET A 175 -13.73 12.20 5.64
CA MET A 175 -12.75 11.71 4.67
C MET A 175 -11.31 11.99 5.12
N PHE A 176 -11.01 13.21 5.56
CA PHE A 176 -9.67 13.54 6.08
C PHE A 176 -9.29 12.74 7.32
N ALA A 177 -10.23 12.57 8.26
CA ALA A 177 -10.03 11.72 9.43
C ALA A 177 -9.73 10.28 9.03
N THR A 178 -10.48 9.74 8.06
CA THR A 178 -10.27 8.38 7.54
C THR A 178 -8.87 8.23 6.92
N TYR A 179 -8.45 9.17 6.06
CA TYR A 179 -7.11 9.14 5.46
C TYR A 179 -6.00 9.25 6.52
N GLY A 180 -6.15 10.13 7.50
CA GLY A 180 -5.19 10.29 8.61
C GLY A 180 -5.10 9.04 9.48
N MET A 181 -6.24 8.44 9.84
CA MET A 181 -6.31 7.20 10.60
C MET A 181 -5.57 6.07 9.88
N VAL A 182 -5.73 5.94 8.56
CA VAL A 182 -5.05 4.91 7.79
C VAL A 182 -3.52 5.08 7.84
N LEU A 183 -3.01 6.30 7.75
CA LEU A 183 -1.56 6.53 7.89
C LEU A 183 -1.03 6.06 9.25
N VAL A 184 -1.78 6.31 10.33
CA VAL A 184 -1.44 5.83 11.68
C VAL A 184 -1.47 4.30 11.75
N VAL A 185 -2.52 3.66 11.20
CA VAL A 185 -2.65 2.20 11.17
C VAL A 185 -1.51 1.55 10.40
N ILE A 186 -1.08 2.12 9.28
CA ILE A 186 0.05 1.63 8.49
C ILE A 186 1.34 1.71 9.30
N ALA A 187 1.62 2.86 9.92
CA ALA A 187 2.81 3.03 10.75
C ALA A 187 2.87 2.00 11.89
N ILE A 188 1.76 1.80 12.60
CA ILE A 188 1.65 0.79 13.66
C ILE A 188 1.85 -0.62 13.10
N THR A 189 1.28 -0.94 11.93
CA THR A 189 1.41 -2.28 11.32
C THR A 189 2.85 -2.58 10.94
N ILE A 190 3.57 -1.61 10.37
CA ILE A 190 4.99 -1.76 10.04
C ILE A 190 5.81 -1.98 11.31
N LEU A 191 5.60 -1.14 12.34
CA LEU A 191 6.28 -1.28 13.62
C LEU A 191 6.01 -2.64 14.25
N ALA A 192 4.75 -3.07 14.31
CA ALA A 192 4.34 -4.35 14.87
C ALA A 192 4.93 -5.55 14.13
N SER A 193 5.15 -5.41 12.82
CA SER A 193 5.77 -6.44 11.99
C SER A 193 7.29 -6.48 12.15
N PHE A 194 7.94 -5.35 12.48
CA PHE A 194 9.40 -5.20 12.50
C PHE A 194 10.01 -5.45 13.88
N VAL A 195 9.34 -4.99 14.94
CA VAL A 195 9.83 -5.10 16.32
C VAL A 195 10.22 -6.55 16.67
N PRO A 196 9.41 -7.59 16.33
CA PRO A 196 9.79 -8.98 16.56
C PRO A 196 11.07 -9.43 15.86
N TYR A 197 11.46 -8.85 14.71
CA TYR A 197 12.70 -9.22 14.03
C TYR A 197 13.93 -8.58 14.65
N LEU A 198 13.77 -7.36 15.17
CA LEU A 198 14.89 -6.54 15.63
C LEU A 198 15.27 -6.82 17.09
N TYR A 199 14.30 -7.19 17.92
CA TYR A 199 14.49 -7.33 19.35
C TYR A 199 14.02 -8.68 19.84
N TYR A 200 14.66 -9.18 20.89
CA TYR A 200 14.12 -10.26 21.70
C TYR A 200 12.94 -9.73 22.51
N LEU A 201 11.80 -10.42 22.46
CA LEU A 201 10.61 -10.05 23.23
C LEU A 201 10.20 -11.17 24.17
N SER A 202 9.61 -10.83 25.30
CA SER A 202 8.88 -11.79 26.11
C SER A 202 7.63 -12.28 25.37
N GLU A 203 7.16 -13.48 25.70
CA GLU A 203 5.98 -14.09 25.09
C GLU A 203 4.74 -13.19 25.17
N LYS A 204 4.52 -12.58 26.34
CA LYS A 204 3.41 -11.63 26.54
C LYS A 204 3.48 -10.45 25.57
N SER A 205 4.68 -9.87 25.38
CA SER A 205 4.87 -8.72 24.49
C SER A 205 4.76 -9.14 23.02
N TYR A 206 5.31 -10.29 22.64
CA TYR A 206 5.18 -10.85 21.30
C TYR A 206 3.71 -11.09 20.92
N LEU A 207 2.93 -11.74 21.79
CA LEU A 207 1.50 -11.97 21.58
C LEU A 207 0.71 -10.66 21.45
N SER A 208 1.12 -9.60 22.17
CA SER A 208 0.52 -8.27 22.05
C SER A 208 0.74 -7.68 20.65
N TRP A 209 1.95 -7.81 20.09
CA TRP A 209 2.24 -7.37 18.72
C TRP A 209 1.47 -8.18 17.67
N VAL A 210 1.37 -9.50 17.84
CA VAL A 210 0.55 -10.36 16.96
C VAL A 210 -0.91 -9.91 16.96
N LYS A 211 -1.50 -9.67 18.14
CA LYS A 211 -2.86 -9.13 18.26
C LYS A 211 -3.00 -7.75 17.63
N THR A 212 -1.98 -6.91 17.73
CA THR A 212 -1.94 -5.59 17.10
C THR A 212 -2.00 -5.72 15.57
N VAL A 213 -1.22 -6.61 14.96
CA VAL A 213 -1.26 -6.87 13.51
C VAL A 213 -2.62 -7.42 13.07
N GLN A 214 -3.22 -8.33 13.85
CA GLN A 214 -4.57 -8.83 13.57
C GLN A 214 -5.61 -7.70 13.60
N PHE A 215 -5.55 -6.85 14.61
CA PHE A 215 -6.45 -5.71 14.75
C PHE A 215 -6.29 -4.71 13.60
N THR A 216 -5.05 -4.33 13.26
CA THR A 216 -4.82 -3.41 12.14
C THR A 216 -5.26 -4.01 10.81
N SER A 217 -5.09 -5.32 10.61
CA SER A 217 -5.58 -6.02 9.42
C SER A 217 -7.10 -5.93 9.29
N VAL A 218 -7.86 -6.06 10.39
CA VAL A 218 -9.32 -5.87 10.39
C VAL A 218 -9.69 -4.42 10.03
N LEU A 219 -8.99 -3.43 10.59
CA LEU A 219 -9.23 -2.02 10.26
C LEU A 219 -8.95 -1.72 8.79
N ILE A 220 -7.91 -2.33 8.21
CA ILE A 220 -7.57 -2.21 6.80
C ILE A 220 -8.68 -2.81 5.92
N LEU A 221 -9.20 -4.00 6.28
CA LEU A 221 -10.31 -4.60 5.55
C LEU A 221 -11.56 -3.69 5.60
N ALA A 222 -11.87 -3.12 6.76
CA ALA A 222 -12.95 -2.15 6.89
C ALA A 222 -12.72 -0.92 5.99
N TYR A 223 -11.48 -0.43 5.90
CA TYR A 223 -11.12 0.68 5.01
C TYR A 223 -11.32 0.36 3.52
N CYS A 224 -10.96 -0.85 3.08
CA CYS A 224 -11.26 -1.31 1.72
C CYS A 224 -12.76 -1.31 1.45
N LEU A 225 -13.57 -1.77 2.41
CA LEU A 225 -15.03 -1.79 2.31
C LEU A 225 -15.62 -0.38 2.26
N THR A 226 -14.99 0.64 2.87
CA THR A 226 -15.42 2.03 2.77
C THR A 226 -15.46 2.53 1.32
N SER A 227 -14.49 2.14 0.49
CA SER A 227 -14.48 2.50 -0.94
C SER A 227 -15.68 1.89 -1.67
N VAL A 228 -15.96 0.61 -1.40
CA VAL A 228 -17.11 -0.11 -1.98
C VAL A 228 -18.42 0.51 -1.49
N ALA A 229 -18.52 0.84 -0.21
CA ALA A 229 -19.69 1.47 0.39
C ALA A 229 -19.98 2.85 -0.23
N LEU A 230 -18.95 3.69 -0.45
CA LEU A 230 -19.13 4.99 -1.11
C LEU A 230 -19.58 4.85 -2.56
N ILE A 231 -19.03 3.88 -3.30
CA ILE A 231 -19.48 3.57 -4.65
C ILE A 231 -20.96 3.15 -4.62
N GLY A 232 -21.34 2.23 -3.72
CA GLY A 232 -22.73 1.77 -3.58
C GLY A 232 -23.69 2.90 -3.21
N LEU A 233 -23.32 3.74 -2.24
CA LEU A 233 -24.09 4.92 -1.83
C LEU A 233 -24.26 5.90 -2.99
N SER A 234 -23.24 6.06 -3.84
CA SER A 234 -23.32 6.93 -5.02
C SER A 234 -24.37 6.48 -6.03
N PHE A 235 -24.72 5.20 -6.10
CA PHE A 235 -25.74 4.70 -7.03
C PHE A 235 -27.13 4.62 -6.41
N TRP A 236 -27.21 4.38 -5.10
CA TRP A 236 -28.48 4.13 -4.42
C TRP A 236 -29.19 5.40 -3.91
N LEU A 237 -28.45 6.45 -3.54
CA LEU A 237 -29.07 7.67 -3.02
C LEU A 237 -29.81 8.45 -4.12
N PRO A 238 -31.05 8.93 -3.87
CA PRO A 238 -31.83 9.67 -4.86
C PRO A 238 -31.25 11.07 -5.12
N THR A 239 -31.06 11.42 -6.40
CA THR A 239 -30.43 12.67 -6.89
C THR A 239 -31.39 13.85 -7.09
N LYS A 240 -32.66 13.73 -6.68
CA LYS A 240 -33.72 14.71 -7.01
C LYS A 240 -33.42 16.16 -6.58
N LYS A 241 -32.61 16.37 -5.55
CA LYS A 241 -32.19 17.71 -5.09
C LYS A 241 -30.89 18.21 -5.75
N ASP A 242 -30.16 17.33 -6.41
CA ASP A 242 -28.86 17.57 -7.04
C ASP A 242 -28.99 17.85 -8.55
N GLU A 243 -30.06 17.38 -9.20
CA GLU A 243 -30.34 17.58 -10.64
C GLU A 243 -30.52 19.04 -11.06
N SER A 244 -30.86 19.93 -10.12
CA SER A 244 -31.07 21.36 -10.40
C SER A 244 -29.79 22.20 -10.44
N ARG A 245 -28.61 21.61 -10.19
CA ARG A 245 -27.33 22.35 -10.21
C ARG A 245 -26.47 21.95 -11.40
N TYR A 246 -26.10 22.94 -12.20
CA TYR A 246 -25.10 22.78 -13.27
C TYR A 246 -23.75 22.37 -12.67
N THR A 247 -23.33 21.13 -12.90
CA THR A 247 -21.96 20.69 -12.64
C THR A 247 -21.10 20.92 -13.88
N TYR A 248 -19.88 21.42 -13.69
CA TYR A 248 -18.91 21.58 -14.78
C TYR A 248 -18.49 20.21 -15.28
N GLN A 249 -19.05 19.77 -16.41
CA GLN A 249 -18.73 18.49 -17.04
C GLN A 249 -17.54 18.65 -17.98
N PRO A 250 -16.59 17.70 -18.02
CA PRO A 250 -15.44 17.80 -18.92
C PRO A 250 -15.81 17.43 -20.37
N TRP A 251 -16.56 18.28 -21.08
CA TRP A 251 -17.04 18.02 -22.45
C TRP A 251 -15.94 18.05 -23.52
N TRP A 252 -14.75 18.55 -23.18
CA TRP A 252 -13.59 18.55 -24.08
C TRP A 252 -12.88 17.18 -24.17
N ILE A 253 -13.33 16.19 -23.40
CA ILE A 253 -12.86 14.81 -23.49
C ILE A 253 -13.81 14.05 -24.42
N GLU A 254 -13.35 13.72 -25.62
CA GLU A 254 -14.18 13.10 -26.66
C GLU A 254 -14.16 11.56 -26.59
N SER A 255 -13.16 10.98 -25.94
CA SER A 255 -12.98 9.54 -25.84
C SER A 255 -12.24 9.13 -24.58
N PHE A 256 -12.50 7.91 -24.11
CA PHE A 256 -11.77 7.25 -23.02
C PHE A 256 -10.89 6.10 -23.55
N ALA A 257 -10.62 6.06 -24.85
CA ALA A 257 -9.75 5.05 -25.44
C ALA A 257 -8.32 5.15 -24.87
N PRO A 258 -7.60 4.03 -24.67
CA PRO A 258 -6.25 4.03 -24.06
C PRO A 258 -5.21 4.91 -24.77
N PHE A 259 -5.38 5.11 -26.08
CA PHE A 259 -4.48 5.91 -26.93
C PHE A 259 -5.05 7.29 -27.28
N TYR A 260 -6.21 7.65 -26.73
CA TYR A 260 -6.76 8.98 -26.90
C TYR A 260 -6.08 9.97 -25.96
N PHE A 261 -5.61 11.07 -26.52
CA PHE A 261 -5.08 12.18 -25.77
C PHE A 261 -5.77 13.46 -26.21
N VAL A 262 -6.24 14.24 -25.24
CA VAL A 262 -6.97 15.49 -25.48
C VAL A 262 -6.13 16.48 -26.31
N LYS A 263 -6.80 17.31 -27.11
CA LYS A 263 -6.18 18.40 -27.86
C LYS A 263 -5.51 19.41 -26.91
N LYS A 264 -4.33 19.89 -27.28
CA LYS A 264 -3.55 20.85 -26.48
C LYS A 264 -4.38 22.11 -26.22
N GLY A 265 -4.52 22.50 -24.95
CA GLY A 265 -5.24 23.71 -24.55
C GLY A 265 -6.76 23.57 -24.43
N ALA A 266 -7.34 22.40 -24.71
CA ALA A 266 -8.80 22.23 -24.76
C ALA A 266 -9.48 22.42 -23.40
N ALA A 267 -8.81 22.06 -22.29
CA ALA A 267 -9.35 22.32 -20.95
C ALA A 267 -9.45 23.82 -20.65
N GLN A 268 -8.43 24.60 -21.02
CA GLN A 268 -8.41 26.05 -20.82
C GLN A 268 -9.43 26.74 -21.72
N GLU A 269 -9.56 26.30 -22.98
CA GLU A 269 -10.57 26.78 -23.91
C GLU A 269 -11.99 26.52 -23.41
N ALA A 270 -12.24 25.31 -22.88
CA ALA A 270 -13.52 24.96 -22.27
C ALA A 270 -13.83 25.82 -21.03
N GLU A 271 -12.83 26.04 -20.16
CA GLU A 271 -12.97 26.87 -18.96
C GLU A 271 -13.31 28.32 -19.32
N THR A 272 -12.59 28.92 -20.28
CA THR A 272 -12.88 30.28 -20.74
C THR A 272 -14.28 30.40 -21.36
N THR A 273 -14.74 29.37 -22.09
CA THR A 273 -16.08 29.33 -22.68
C THR A 273 -17.17 29.22 -21.61
N PHE A 274 -16.94 28.40 -20.58
CA PHE A 274 -17.85 28.28 -19.43
C PHE A 274 -18.01 29.59 -18.67
N MET A 275 -16.89 30.23 -18.35
CA MET A 275 -16.86 31.49 -17.63
C MET A 275 -17.58 32.59 -18.41
N LYS A 276 -17.34 32.68 -19.73
CA LYS A 276 -18.05 33.63 -20.62
C LYS A 276 -19.56 33.40 -20.63
N ARG A 277 -20.00 32.13 -20.72
CA ARG A 277 -21.43 31.79 -20.74
C ARG A 277 -22.13 32.17 -19.43
N ASN A 278 -21.50 31.93 -18.28
CA ASN A 278 -22.07 32.30 -16.99
C ASN A 278 -22.07 33.82 -16.78
N SER A 279 -21.01 34.54 -17.18
CA SER A 279 -20.97 36.00 -17.07
C SER A 279 -22.02 36.72 -17.92
N ILE A 280 -22.42 36.14 -19.06
CA ILE A 280 -23.47 36.71 -19.93
C ILE A 280 -24.86 36.49 -19.32
N ILE A 281 -25.09 35.35 -18.65
CA ILE A 281 -26.36 35.05 -17.97
C ILE A 281 -26.58 36.00 -16.79
N ASP A 282 -25.54 36.30 -16.00
CA ASP A 282 -25.63 37.27 -14.90
C ASP A 282 -25.88 38.70 -15.41
N MET A 283 -25.47 39.04 -16.64
CA MET A 283 -25.67 40.36 -17.24
C MET A 283 -27.05 40.54 -17.89
N LEU A 284 -27.75 39.44 -18.22
CA LEU A 284 -29.12 39.43 -18.77
C LEU A 284 -30.22 39.34 -17.70
N LEU A 285 -29.84 39.18 -16.43
CA LEU A 285 -30.73 39.09 -15.26
C LEU A 285 -30.71 40.37 -14.38
N VAL A 286 -30.13 41.47 -14.88
CA VAL A 286 -30.24 42.83 -14.33
C VAL A 286 -31.18 43.64 -15.20
#